data_AF-A0A838GCH2-F1
#
_entry.id   AF-A0A838GCH2-F1
#
_cell.length_a   1.000
_cell.length_b   1.000
_cell.length_c   1.000
_cell.angle_alpha   90.00
_cell.angle_beta   90.00
_cell.angle_gamma   90.00
#
_symmetry.space_group_name_H-M   'P 1'
#
loop_
_entity.id
_entity.type
_entity.pdbx_description
1 polymer ?
#
loop_
_entity_poly.entity_id
_entity_poly.type
_entity_poly.pdbx_seq_one_letter_code
_entity_poly.pdbx_strand_id
1 'polypeptide(L)'
;MSNLADAIESVLLARQATGVILILVCALAVRLNLPFTREVWHDPSRFWRGTARVAAGLGLATLLWVAIFDDWLQLVAEPYRLSMPWDYQRVVFDPVDPTLRAVSVGLIAATLAAMACLFARHVGGYLLQVGTLVLSTLIWMPIFIMNQRLNAMIVQGAEASETLPEVLGLSAFWALRTGLGVLTIGATLMTGTMLLALVATAILDLLGLREQRITHEADGFFTELQRRSGQHEDIPLKTLWRPIRRPL
;
A
#
# COMPACT_ATOMS: atom_id res chain seq x y z
N MET A 1 5.27 -34.52 20.68
CA MET A 1 6.04 -34.21 19.45
C MET A 1 5.13 -33.97 18.22
N SER A 2 3.79 -33.96 18.37
CA SER A 2 2.82 -33.56 17.33
C SER A 2 2.73 -32.04 17.10
N ASN A 3 3.08 -31.23 18.11
CA ASN A 3 2.75 -29.79 18.11
C ASN A 3 3.50 -28.93 17.06
N LEU A 4 4.69 -29.32 16.63
CA LEU A 4 5.46 -28.49 15.68
C LEU A 4 4.92 -28.59 14.25
N ALA A 5 4.53 -29.80 13.82
CA ALA A 5 3.98 -30.01 12.49
C ALA A 5 2.62 -29.31 12.33
N ASP A 6 1.76 -29.44 13.35
CA ASP A 6 0.46 -28.78 13.40
C ASP A 6 0.60 -27.23 13.49
N ALA A 7 1.62 -26.74 14.20
CA ALA A 7 1.94 -25.31 14.24
C ALA A 7 2.44 -24.78 12.89
N ILE A 8 3.28 -25.54 12.17
CA ILE A 8 3.77 -25.17 10.84
C ILE A 8 2.61 -25.15 9.83
N GLU A 9 1.71 -26.14 9.87
CA GLU A 9 0.55 -26.22 8.99
C GLU A 9 -0.46 -25.09 9.26
N SER A 10 -0.71 -24.76 10.52
CA SER A 10 -1.58 -23.63 10.90
C SER A 10 -0.99 -22.28 10.49
N VAL A 11 0.34 -22.11 10.56
CA VAL A 11 1.03 -20.92 10.07
C VAL A 11 0.88 -20.79 8.55
N LEU A 12 1.13 -21.86 7.79
CA LEU A 12 0.94 -21.91 6.33
C LEU A 12 -0.48 -21.56 5.91
N LEU A 13 -1.49 -22.14 6.59
CA LEU A 13 -2.91 -21.86 6.32
C LEU A 13 -3.27 -20.39 6.57
N ALA A 14 -2.74 -19.78 7.63
CA ALA A 14 -3.00 -18.38 7.92
C ALA A 14 -2.32 -17.42 6.93
N ARG A 15 -1.19 -17.82 6.36
CA ARG A 15 -0.49 -17.06 5.29
C ARG A 15 -1.26 -17.11 3.98
N GLN A 16 -1.74 -18.29 3.58
CA GLN A 16 -2.66 -18.43 2.44
C GLN A 16 -3.96 -17.64 2.64
N ALA A 17 -4.52 -17.66 3.85
CA ALA A 17 -5.69 -16.87 4.20
C ALA A 17 -5.45 -15.36 4.02
N THR A 18 -4.25 -14.85 4.36
CA THR A 18 -3.88 -13.43 4.15
C THR A 18 -3.93 -13.07 2.66
N GLY A 19 -3.39 -13.92 1.78
CA GLY A 19 -3.45 -13.72 0.33
C GLY A 19 -4.88 -13.74 -0.22
N VAL A 20 -5.70 -14.68 0.23
CA VAL A 20 -7.13 -14.75 -0.15
C VAL A 20 -7.88 -13.50 0.33
N ILE A 21 -7.66 -13.06 1.57
CA ILE A 21 -8.29 -11.85 2.11
C ILE A 21 -7.86 -10.63 1.32
N LEU A 22 -6.58 -10.52 0.93
CA LEU A 22 -6.10 -9.44 0.09
C LEU A 22 -6.81 -9.41 -1.26
N ILE A 23 -6.99 -10.56 -1.91
CA ILE A 23 -7.77 -10.68 -3.16
C ILE A 23 -9.21 -10.19 -2.95
N LEU A 24 -9.86 -10.62 -1.86
CA LEU A 24 -11.23 -10.20 -1.55
C LEU A 24 -11.33 -8.70 -1.28
N VAL A 25 -10.37 -8.12 -0.56
CA VAL A 25 -10.31 -6.68 -0.30
C VAL A 25 -10.09 -5.91 -1.59
N CYS A 26 -9.20 -6.36 -2.48
CA CYS A 26 -9.01 -5.75 -3.79
C CYS A 26 -10.28 -5.85 -4.66
N ALA A 27 -10.94 -7.01 -4.68
CA ALA A 27 -12.20 -7.19 -5.41
C ALA A 27 -13.32 -6.27 -4.87
N LEU A 28 -13.41 -6.14 -3.55
CA LEU A 28 -14.32 -5.21 -2.90
C LEU A 28 -13.97 -3.76 -3.28
N ALA A 29 -12.69 -3.37 -3.24
CA ALA A 29 -12.25 -2.04 -3.63
C ALA A 29 -12.59 -1.71 -5.08
N VAL A 30 -12.40 -2.65 -6.02
CA VAL A 30 -12.82 -2.51 -7.43
C VAL A 30 -14.33 -2.31 -7.52
N ARG A 31 -15.11 -3.09 -6.76
CA ARG A 31 -16.58 -2.99 -6.76
C ARG A 31 -17.08 -1.68 -6.19
N LEU A 32 -16.47 -1.18 -5.11
CA LEU A 32 -16.80 0.12 -4.51
C LEU A 32 -16.44 1.27 -5.44
N ASN A 33 -15.36 1.13 -6.22
CA ASN A 33 -14.89 2.11 -7.19
C ASN A 33 -15.26 1.72 -8.64
N LEU A 34 -16.41 1.05 -8.83
CA LEU A 34 -16.82 0.57 -10.14
C LEU A 34 -16.93 1.68 -11.21
N PRO A 35 -17.46 2.88 -10.89
CA PRO A 35 -17.50 3.99 -11.87
C PRO A 35 -16.10 4.37 -12.36
N PHE A 36 -15.16 4.62 -11.44
CA PHE A 36 -13.78 4.95 -11.75
C PHE A 36 -13.08 3.84 -12.55
N THR A 37 -13.17 2.59 -12.09
CA THR A 37 -12.53 1.46 -12.79
C THR A 37 -13.10 1.27 -14.19
N ARG A 38 -14.40 1.50 -14.39
CA ARG A 38 -15.04 1.45 -15.71
C ARG A 38 -14.53 2.57 -16.62
N GLU A 39 -14.31 3.77 -16.11
CA GLU A 39 -13.73 4.88 -16.88
C GLU A 39 -12.30 4.58 -17.35
N VAL A 40 -11.47 4.05 -16.46
CA VAL A 40 -10.09 3.60 -16.79
C VAL A 40 -10.12 2.46 -17.80
N TRP A 41 -11.05 1.50 -17.64
CA TRP A 41 -11.18 0.34 -18.52
C TRP A 41 -11.62 0.71 -19.95
N HIS A 42 -12.45 1.74 -20.07
CA HIS A 42 -12.95 2.24 -21.35
C HIS A 42 -12.26 3.54 -21.80
N ASP A 43 -10.99 3.75 -21.43
CA ASP A 43 -10.23 4.92 -21.86
C ASP A 43 -10.26 5.06 -23.41
N PRO A 44 -10.50 6.27 -23.95
CA PRO A 44 -10.56 6.49 -25.40
C PRO A 44 -9.24 6.13 -26.09
N SER A 45 -8.10 6.35 -25.42
CA SER A 45 -6.78 6.03 -25.96
C SER A 45 -6.52 4.53 -25.92
N ARG A 46 -6.16 3.95 -27.07
CA ARG A 46 -5.80 2.52 -27.19
C ARG A 46 -4.61 2.15 -26.31
N PHE A 47 -3.63 3.05 -26.18
CA PHE A 47 -2.44 2.84 -25.37
C PHE A 47 -2.77 2.70 -23.89
N TRP A 48 -3.54 3.64 -23.34
CA TRP A 48 -3.89 3.65 -21.91
C TRP A 48 -4.84 2.52 -21.53
N ARG A 49 -5.75 2.17 -22.42
CA ARG A 49 -6.59 0.97 -22.26
C ARG A 49 -5.79 -0.32 -22.31
N GLY A 50 -4.73 -0.41 -23.12
CA GLY A 50 -3.78 -1.52 -23.08
C GLY A 50 -3.06 -1.59 -21.75
N THR A 51 -2.56 -0.44 -21.27
CA THR A 51 -1.88 -0.30 -19.98
C THR A 51 -2.79 -0.72 -18.81
N ALA A 52 -4.07 -0.34 -18.84
CA ALA A 52 -5.06 -0.75 -17.83
C ALA A 52 -5.24 -2.27 -17.75
N ARG A 53 -5.30 -2.94 -18.91
CA ARG A 53 -5.42 -4.42 -18.96
C ARG A 53 -4.15 -5.12 -18.50
N VAL A 54 -2.98 -4.59 -18.90
CA VAL A 54 -1.69 -5.09 -18.44
C VAL A 54 -1.56 -4.92 -16.92
N ALA A 55 -1.91 -3.75 -16.38
CA ALA A 55 -1.91 -3.50 -14.94
C ALA A 55 -2.87 -4.44 -14.19
N ALA A 56 -4.08 -4.66 -14.72
CA ALA A 56 -5.03 -5.60 -14.12
C ALA A 56 -4.51 -7.04 -14.14
N GLY A 57 -3.93 -7.48 -15.26
CA GLY A 57 -3.33 -8.81 -15.38
C GLY A 57 -2.14 -9.01 -14.46
N LEU A 58 -1.22 -8.04 -14.41
CA LEU A 58 -0.07 -8.05 -13.50
C LEU A 58 -0.48 -7.96 -12.04
N GLY A 59 -1.49 -7.15 -11.72
CA GLY A 59 -2.04 -7.05 -10.37
C GLY A 59 -2.64 -8.38 -9.91
N LEU A 60 -3.46 -9.03 -10.76
CA LEU A 60 -4.01 -10.34 -10.47
C LEU A 60 -2.92 -11.41 -10.33
N ALA A 61 -1.96 -11.44 -11.26
CA ALA A 61 -0.83 -12.36 -11.20
C ALA A 61 -0.01 -12.17 -9.92
N THR A 62 0.24 -10.91 -9.50
CA THR A 62 0.93 -10.58 -8.26
C THR A 62 0.13 -11.03 -7.03
N LEU A 63 -1.19 -10.80 -7.01
CA LEU A 63 -2.04 -11.25 -5.90
C LEU A 63 -2.07 -12.78 -5.78
N LEU A 64 -2.20 -13.49 -6.89
CA LEU A 64 -2.14 -14.95 -6.91
C LEU A 64 -0.76 -15.45 -6.50
N TRP A 65 0.30 -14.81 -6.99
CA TRP A 65 1.67 -15.14 -6.62
C TRP A 65 1.90 -14.98 -5.12
N VAL A 66 1.49 -13.85 -4.54
CA VAL A 66 1.56 -13.55 -3.10
C VAL A 66 0.70 -14.50 -2.26
N ALA A 67 -0.43 -14.99 -2.81
CA ALA A 67 -1.29 -15.94 -2.11
C ALA A 67 -0.72 -17.37 -2.11
N ILE A 68 0.05 -17.74 -3.13
CA ILE A 68 0.63 -19.08 -3.28
C ILE A 68 2.02 -19.16 -2.63
N PHE A 69 2.85 -18.13 -2.83
CA PHE A 69 4.23 -18.06 -2.37
C PHE A 69 4.34 -17.15 -1.14
N ASP A 70 4.85 -17.74 -0.07
CA ASP A 70 4.80 -17.24 1.31
C ASP A 70 5.93 -16.25 1.67
N ASP A 71 6.82 -15.99 0.73
CA ASP A 71 8.07 -15.28 0.98
C ASP A 71 7.96 -13.75 0.85
N TRP A 72 6.82 -13.25 0.38
CA TRP A 72 6.67 -11.84 0.04
C TRP A 72 6.82 -10.92 1.27
N LEU A 73 6.39 -11.35 2.46
CA LEU A 73 6.47 -10.52 3.67
C LEU A 73 7.93 -10.36 4.11
N GLN A 74 8.74 -11.38 3.86
CA GLN A 74 10.18 -11.33 4.08
C GLN A 74 10.88 -10.40 3.08
N LEU A 75 10.40 -10.34 1.82
CA LEU A 75 10.86 -9.38 0.81
C LEU A 75 10.48 -7.93 1.16
N VAL A 76 9.24 -7.70 1.61
CA VAL A 76 8.78 -6.38 2.05
C VAL A 76 9.54 -5.90 3.30
N ALA A 77 9.95 -6.83 4.16
CA ALA A 77 10.76 -6.53 5.34
C ALA A 77 12.24 -6.26 5.03
N GLU A 78 12.71 -6.62 3.83
CA GLU A 78 14.13 -6.53 3.47
C GLU A 78 14.70 -5.10 3.55
N PRO A 79 14.04 -4.04 3.04
CA PRO A 79 14.53 -2.67 3.17
C PRO A 79 14.71 -2.23 4.63
N TYR A 80 13.75 -2.59 5.50
CA TYR A 80 13.83 -2.28 6.92
C TYR A 80 14.95 -3.06 7.62
N ARG A 81 15.13 -4.34 7.27
CA ARG A 81 16.23 -5.14 7.79
C ARG A 81 17.59 -4.58 7.37
N LEU A 82 17.73 -4.14 6.12
CA LEU A 82 18.96 -3.54 5.60
C LEU A 82 19.25 -2.16 6.22
N SER A 83 18.23 -1.43 6.69
CA SER A 83 18.43 -0.15 7.38
C SER A 83 18.85 -0.29 8.85
N MET A 84 18.82 -1.51 9.41
CA MET A 84 19.29 -1.76 10.77
C MET A 84 20.79 -1.48 10.91
N PRO A 85 21.23 -0.85 12.02
CA PRO A 85 22.62 -0.41 12.16
C PRO A 85 23.59 -1.54 12.48
N TRP A 86 23.13 -2.67 13.04
CA TRP A 86 24.00 -3.78 13.43
C TRP A 86 23.83 -5.03 12.55
N ASP A 87 24.94 -5.67 12.19
CA ASP A 87 24.96 -6.79 11.24
C ASP A 87 24.18 -8.03 11.72
N TYR A 88 24.17 -8.30 13.03
CA TYR A 88 23.42 -9.44 13.57
C TYR A 88 21.90 -9.30 13.39
N GLN A 89 21.39 -8.06 13.25
CA GLN A 89 19.98 -7.80 12.98
C GLN A 89 19.63 -7.97 11.50
N ARG A 90 20.64 -8.08 10.62
CA ARG A 90 20.49 -8.27 9.17
C ARG A 90 20.45 -9.74 8.77
N VAL A 91 20.83 -10.64 9.68
CA VAL A 91 20.89 -12.09 9.43
C VAL A 91 19.50 -12.67 9.22
N VAL A 92 19.39 -13.58 8.23
CA VAL A 92 18.14 -14.25 7.85
C VAL A 92 18.32 -15.74 8.06
N PHE A 93 17.52 -16.34 8.95
CA PHE A 93 17.63 -17.75 9.27
C PHE A 93 17.14 -18.67 8.14
N ASP A 94 16.21 -18.20 7.31
CA ASP A 94 15.72 -18.92 6.14
C ASP A 94 15.49 -17.91 5.00
N PRO A 95 16.48 -17.71 4.11
CA PRO A 95 16.38 -16.72 3.05
C PRO A 95 15.49 -17.21 1.91
N VAL A 96 14.59 -16.34 1.43
CA VAL A 96 13.82 -16.55 0.19
C VAL A 96 14.73 -17.03 -0.94
N ASP A 97 14.34 -18.14 -1.58
CA ASP A 97 15.01 -18.68 -2.76
C ASP A 97 15.30 -17.57 -3.79
N PRO A 98 16.52 -17.48 -4.34
CA PRO A 98 16.87 -16.40 -5.27
C PRO A 98 15.98 -16.31 -6.51
N THR A 99 15.48 -17.44 -6.99
CA THR A 99 14.59 -17.52 -8.16
C THR A 99 13.21 -16.98 -7.80
N LEU A 100 12.63 -17.43 -6.69
CA LEU A 100 11.35 -16.93 -6.18
C LEU A 100 11.41 -15.42 -5.87
N ARG A 101 12.53 -14.97 -5.30
CA ARG A 101 12.80 -13.55 -5.07
C ARG A 101 12.79 -12.76 -6.36
N ALA A 102 13.53 -13.22 -7.39
CA ALA A 102 13.60 -12.53 -8.67
C ALA A 102 12.22 -12.41 -9.34
N VAL A 103 11.43 -13.49 -9.33
CA VAL A 103 10.06 -13.48 -9.87
C VAL A 103 9.17 -12.52 -9.09
N SER A 104 9.21 -12.59 -7.76
CA SER A 104 8.40 -11.72 -6.88
C SER A 104 8.72 -10.25 -7.09
N VAL A 105 10.01 -9.89 -7.10
CA VAL A 105 10.46 -8.51 -7.32
C VAL A 105 10.08 -8.04 -8.73
N GLY A 106 10.26 -8.88 -9.74
CA GLY A 106 9.87 -8.57 -11.12
C GLY A 106 8.37 -8.30 -11.28
N LEU A 107 7.52 -9.16 -10.72
CA LEU A 107 6.06 -9.00 -10.74
C LEU A 107 5.61 -7.75 -9.99
N ILE A 108 6.16 -7.50 -8.79
CA ILE A 108 5.86 -6.31 -8.01
C ILE A 108 6.29 -5.06 -8.78
N ALA A 109 7.53 -5.01 -9.28
CA ALA A 109 8.04 -3.86 -10.02
C ALA A 109 7.21 -3.56 -11.28
N ALA A 110 6.86 -4.59 -12.06
CA ALA A 110 6.03 -4.44 -13.25
C ALA A 110 4.62 -3.95 -12.91
N THR A 111 4.00 -4.50 -11.86
CA THR A 111 2.68 -4.08 -11.38
C THR A 111 2.71 -2.62 -10.90
N LEU A 112 3.68 -2.26 -10.07
CA LEU A 112 3.83 -0.90 -9.56
C LEU A 112 4.08 0.10 -10.68
N ALA A 113 4.90 -0.24 -11.68
CA ALA A 113 5.16 0.61 -12.84
C ALA A 113 3.89 0.83 -13.68
N ALA A 114 3.13 -0.23 -13.97
CA ALA A 114 1.88 -0.13 -14.72
C ALA A 114 0.83 0.70 -13.96
N MET A 115 0.69 0.46 -12.66
CA MET A 115 -0.21 1.24 -11.79
C MET A 115 0.22 2.70 -11.66
N ALA A 116 1.53 2.97 -11.55
CA ALA A 116 2.08 4.32 -11.49
C ALA A 116 1.75 5.12 -12.76
N CYS A 117 1.87 4.51 -13.94
CA CYS A 117 1.48 5.13 -15.21
C CYS A 117 -0.01 5.49 -15.23
N LEU A 118 -0.89 4.59 -14.78
CA LEU A 118 -2.32 4.86 -14.70
C LEU A 118 -2.64 5.96 -13.69
N PHE A 119 -1.94 5.99 -12.55
CA PHE A 119 -2.13 7.02 -11.53
C PHE A 119 -1.69 8.40 -12.03
N ALA A 120 -0.57 8.47 -12.78
CA ALA A 120 -0.07 9.68 -13.40
C ALA A 120 -1.07 10.29 -14.41
N ARG A 121 -1.83 9.43 -15.12
CA ARG A 121 -2.88 9.85 -16.06
C ARG A 121 -4.19 10.25 -15.37
N HIS A 122 -4.72 9.39 -14.50
CA HIS A 122 -6.12 9.44 -14.07
C HIS A 122 -6.37 10.17 -12.75
N VAL A 123 -5.39 10.15 -11.84
CA VAL A 123 -5.54 10.81 -10.53
C VAL A 123 -4.75 12.11 -10.51
N GLY A 124 -3.50 12.06 -10.98
CA GLY A 124 -2.70 13.22 -11.36
C GLY A 124 -2.33 14.19 -10.23
N GLY A 125 -1.26 14.95 -10.47
CA GLY A 125 -0.82 16.05 -9.60
C GLY A 125 0.25 15.62 -8.60
N TYR A 126 1.40 16.31 -8.66
CA TYR A 126 2.52 16.08 -7.74
C TYR A 126 2.09 16.20 -6.28
N LEU A 127 1.20 17.15 -5.96
CA LEU A 127 0.73 17.35 -4.59
C LEU A 127 -0.01 16.12 -4.04
N LEU A 128 -0.91 15.52 -4.83
CA LEU A 128 -1.68 14.36 -4.40
C LEU A 128 -0.78 13.13 -4.27
N GLN A 129 0.17 12.95 -5.19
CA GLN A 129 1.16 11.87 -5.12
C GLN A 129 2.07 12.02 -3.89
N VAL A 130 2.63 13.20 -3.64
CA VAL A 130 3.47 13.48 -2.46
C VAL A 130 2.66 13.35 -1.18
N GLY A 131 1.45 13.91 -1.12
CA GLY A 131 0.58 13.81 0.04
C GLY A 131 0.22 12.36 0.37
N THR A 132 -0.14 11.57 -0.65
CA THR A 132 -0.44 10.14 -0.49
C THR A 132 0.79 9.35 -0.09
N LEU A 133 1.97 9.65 -0.65
CA LEU A 133 3.24 9.03 -0.28
C LEU A 133 3.59 9.29 1.19
N VAL A 134 3.42 10.52 1.67
CA VAL A 134 3.68 10.88 3.06
C VAL A 134 2.71 10.14 3.98
N LEU A 135 1.40 10.19 3.68
CA LEU A 135 0.39 9.49 4.47
C LEU A 135 0.63 7.97 4.48
N SER A 136 0.90 7.37 3.32
CA SER A 136 1.14 5.93 3.22
C SER A 136 2.39 5.52 4.00
N THR A 137 3.47 6.32 3.95
CA THR A 137 4.70 6.08 4.71
C THR A 137 4.47 6.21 6.23
N LEU A 138 3.74 7.23 6.67
CA LEU A 138 3.39 7.45 8.07
C LEU A 138 2.54 6.32 8.66
N ILE A 139 1.63 5.76 7.85
CA ILE A 139 0.79 4.62 8.22
C ILE A 139 1.59 3.30 8.15
N TRP A 140 2.47 3.18 7.16
CA TRP A 140 3.22 1.95 6.91
C TRP A 140 4.15 1.58 8.06
N MET A 141 4.93 2.54 8.57
CA MET A 141 5.94 2.27 9.61
C MET A 141 5.35 1.65 10.90
N PRO A 142 4.33 2.23 11.55
CA PRO A 142 3.76 1.64 12.76
C PRO A 142 3.09 0.29 12.50
N ILE A 143 2.36 0.14 11.39
CA ILE A 143 1.69 -1.12 11.05
C ILE A 143 2.72 -2.23 10.82
N PHE A 144 3.80 -1.92 10.10
CA PHE A 144 4.89 -2.87 9.85
C PHE A 144 5.54 -3.33 11.16
N ILE A 145 5.86 -2.39 12.07
CA ILE A 145 6.45 -2.72 13.39
C ILE A 145 5.49 -3.58 14.22
N MET A 146 4.20 -3.24 14.25
CA MET A 146 3.18 -4.01 14.95
C MET A 146 3.06 -5.43 14.38
N ASN A 147 3.08 -5.57 13.06
CA ASN A 147 3.00 -6.86 12.38
C ASN A 147 4.21 -7.75 12.71
N GLN A 148 5.42 -7.19 12.75
CA GLN A 148 6.63 -7.91 13.19
C GLN A 148 6.53 -8.39 14.65
N ARG A 149 6.03 -7.53 15.55
CA ARG A 149 5.85 -7.90 16.97
C ARG A 149 4.80 -8.97 17.16
N LEU A 150 3.67 -8.87 16.46
CA LEU A 150 2.63 -9.89 16.50
C LEU A 150 3.12 -11.22 15.94
N ASN A 151 3.98 -11.20 14.92
CA ASN A 151 4.57 -12.43 14.40
C ASN A 151 5.39 -13.16 15.47
N ALA A 152 6.22 -12.44 16.23
CA ALA A 152 6.98 -13.02 17.34
C ALA A 152 6.06 -13.52 18.46
N MET A 153 5.02 -12.76 18.82
CA MET A 153 4.06 -13.14 19.87
C MET A 153 3.24 -14.38 19.52
N ILE A 154 2.83 -14.55 18.26
CA ILE A 154 2.05 -15.70 17.82
C ILE A 154 2.88 -16.98 17.87
N VAL A 155 4.15 -16.92 17.46
CA VAL A 155 5.05 -18.09 17.53
C VAL A 155 5.25 -18.51 18.99
N GLN A 156 5.57 -17.57 19.88
CA GLN A 156 5.74 -17.84 21.31
C GLN A 156 4.44 -18.30 21.98
N GLY A 157 3.30 -17.70 21.60
CA GLY A 157 1.98 -18.02 22.13
C GLY A 157 1.49 -19.40 21.71
N ALA A 158 1.76 -19.81 20.46
CA ALA A 158 1.41 -21.13 19.97
C ALA A 158 2.17 -22.27 20.68
N GLU A 159 3.41 -22.01 21.09
CA GLU A 159 4.21 -22.97 21.88
C GLU A 159 3.72 -23.12 23.32
N ALA A 160 3.04 -22.11 23.87
CA ALA A 160 2.63 -22.05 25.27
C ALA A 160 1.13 -22.32 25.53
N SER A 161 0.30 -22.32 24.49
CA SER A 161 -1.15 -22.47 24.64
C SER A 161 -1.56 -23.93 24.82
N GLU A 162 -2.08 -24.26 26.01
CA GLU A 162 -2.56 -25.60 26.38
C GLU A 162 -4.06 -25.61 26.74
N THR A 163 -4.65 -24.44 27.04
CA THR A 163 -6.04 -24.32 27.50
C THR A 163 -6.96 -23.66 26.47
N LEU A 164 -8.27 -23.95 26.53
CA LEU A 164 -9.27 -23.38 25.61
C LEU A 164 -9.29 -21.83 25.58
N PRO A 165 -9.19 -21.10 26.72
CA PRO A 165 -9.10 -19.64 26.70
C PRO A 165 -7.84 -19.12 25.98
N GLU A 166 -6.70 -19.81 26.12
CA GLU A 166 -5.46 -19.46 25.43
C GLU A 166 -5.58 -19.66 23.93
N VAL A 167 -6.23 -20.74 23.48
CA VAL A 167 -6.50 -21.00 22.06
C VAL A 167 -7.42 -19.94 21.45
N LEU A 168 -8.46 -19.51 22.18
CA LEU A 168 -9.34 -18.42 21.73
C LEU A 168 -8.60 -17.08 21.68
N GLY A 169 -7.77 -16.78 22.68
CA GLY A 169 -6.90 -15.60 22.68
C GLY A 169 -5.94 -15.61 21.48
N LEU A 170 -5.27 -16.73 21.24
CA LEU A 170 -4.36 -16.93 20.12
C LEU A 170 -5.07 -16.74 18.77
N SER A 171 -6.31 -17.21 18.64
CA SER A 171 -7.14 -17.04 17.45
C SER A 171 -7.47 -15.57 17.17
N ALA A 172 -7.73 -14.77 18.22
CA ALA A 172 -7.93 -13.33 18.09
C ALA A 172 -6.63 -12.60 17.66
N PHE A 173 -5.48 -13.01 18.21
CA PHE A 173 -4.17 -12.49 17.77
C PHE A 173 -3.88 -12.85 16.31
N TRP A 174 -4.25 -14.05 15.87
CA TRP A 174 -4.17 -14.47 14.47
C TRP A 174 -5.01 -13.57 13.55
N ALA A 175 -6.27 -13.31 13.89
CA ALA A 175 -7.14 -12.43 13.11
C ALA A 175 -6.56 -10.99 13.02
N LEU A 176 -6.05 -10.47 14.14
CA LEU A 176 -5.41 -9.16 14.18
C LEU A 176 -4.15 -9.11 13.31
N ARG A 177 -3.30 -10.14 13.39
CA ARG A 177 -2.09 -10.28 12.57
C ARG A 177 -2.44 -10.32 11.09
N THR A 178 -3.45 -11.10 10.70
CA THR A 178 -3.91 -11.17 9.31
C THR A 178 -4.40 -9.80 8.81
N GLY A 179 -5.20 -9.10 9.62
CA GLY A 179 -5.66 -7.75 9.29
C GLY A 179 -4.52 -6.75 9.11
N LEU A 180 -3.55 -6.74 10.04
CA LEU A 180 -2.36 -5.89 9.94
C LEU A 180 -1.45 -6.30 8.79
N GLY A 181 -1.38 -7.59 8.44
CA GLY A 181 -0.68 -8.10 7.27
C GLY A 181 -1.25 -7.50 5.98
N VAL A 182 -2.57 -7.58 5.78
CA VAL A 182 -3.26 -6.98 4.63
C VAL A 182 -3.02 -5.46 4.57
N LEU A 183 -3.12 -4.76 5.70
CA LEU A 183 -2.84 -3.31 5.76
C LEU A 183 -1.38 -2.99 5.44
N THR A 184 -0.43 -3.80 5.93
CA THR A 184 1.00 -3.63 5.63
C THR A 184 1.23 -3.78 4.12
N ILE A 185 0.64 -4.79 3.48
CA ILE A 185 0.73 -5.01 2.02
C ILE A 185 0.18 -3.80 1.28
N GLY A 186 -1.05 -3.42 1.60
CA GLY A 186 -1.73 -2.30 0.95
C GLY A 186 -0.91 -1.01 1.06
N ALA A 187 -0.39 -0.70 2.25
CA ALA A 187 0.45 0.46 2.48
C ALA A 187 1.79 0.37 1.74
N THR A 188 2.41 -0.82 1.65
CA THR A 188 3.65 -1.03 0.89
C THR A 188 3.43 -0.80 -0.60
N LEU A 189 2.39 -1.42 -1.17
CA LEU A 189 2.04 -1.28 -2.58
C LEU A 189 1.65 0.17 -2.90
N MET A 190 0.91 0.85 -2.03
CA MET A 190 0.56 2.26 -2.20
C MET A 190 1.81 3.13 -2.19
N THR A 191 2.69 2.97 -1.20
CA THR A 191 3.95 3.73 -1.08
C THR A 191 4.84 3.53 -2.30
N GLY A 192 5.03 2.27 -2.73
CA GLY A 192 5.80 1.94 -3.94
C GLY A 192 5.17 2.53 -5.21
N THR A 193 3.85 2.45 -5.34
CA THR A 193 3.13 3.02 -6.48
C THR A 193 3.28 4.54 -6.52
N MET A 194 3.16 5.23 -5.39
CA MET A 194 3.29 6.69 -5.34
C MET A 194 4.71 7.15 -5.65
N LEU A 195 5.72 6.43 -5.15
CA LEU A 195 7.12 6.72 -5.45
C LEU A 195 7.42 6.58 -6.95
N LEU A 196 6.94 5.50 -7.58
CA LEU A 196 7.06 5.33 -9.03
C LEU A 196 6.16 6.28 -9.82
N ALA A 197 4.99 6.65 -9.29
CA ALA A 197 4.08 7.60 -9.95
C ALA A 197 4.69 8.98 -10.07
N LEU A 198 5.46 9.44 -9.08
CA LEU A 198 6.20 10.72 -9.16
C LEU A 198 7.21 10.69 -10.32
N VAL A 199 7.99 9.61 -10.41
CA VAL A 199 8.98 9.42 -11.48
C VAL A 199 8.30 9.29 -12.84
N ALA A 200 7.26 8.47 -12.95
CA ALA A 200 6.49 8.29 -14.17
C ALA A 200 5.84 9.60 -14.63
N THR A 201 5.28 10.38 -13.70
CA THR A 201 4.68 11.69 -13.98
C THR A 201 5.74 12.65 -14.51
N ALA A 202 6.91 12.72 -13.87
CA ALA A 202 8.02 13.56 -14.34
C ALA A 202 8.49 13.16 -15.74
N ILE A 203 8.64 11.87 -16.02
CA ILE A 203 9.04 11.37 -17.35
C ILE A 203 7.97 11.72 -18.40
N LEU A 204 6.69 11.50 -18.09
CA LEU A 204 5.59 11.80 -19.02
C LEU A 204 5.45 13.31 -19.28
N ASP A 205 5.67 14.14 -18.26
CA ASP A 205 5.73 15.61 -18.39
C ASP A 205 6.91 16.03 -19.28
N LEU A 206 8.11 15.50 -19.03
CA LEU A 206 9.31 15.81 -19.81
C LEU A 206 9.19 15.40 -21.28
N LEU A 207 8.51 14.28 -21.55
CA LEU A 207 8.28 13.79 -22.91
C LEU A 207 7.07 14.45 -23.59
N GLY A 208 6.30 15.30 -22.88
CA GLY A 208 5.07 15.89 -23.41
C GLY A 208 3.97 14.86 -23.72
N LEU A 209 4.07 13.64 -23.17
CA LEU A 209 3.13 12.54 -23.40
C LEU A 209 2.00 12.50 -22.36
N ARG A 210 2.01 13.43 -21.40
CA ARG A 210 1.03 13.46 -20.32
C ARG A 210 -0.28 14.08 -20.78
N GLU A 211 -1.18 13.21 -21.24
CA GLU A 211 -2.61 13.52 -21.35
C GLU A 211 -3.27 13.34 -19.98
N GLN A 212 -3.33 14.41 -19.18
CA GLN A 212 -4.04 14.38 -17.90
C GLN A 212 -5.54 14.21 -18.11
N ARG A 213 -6.14 13.23 -17.43
CA ARG A 213 -7.59 13.04 -17.39
C ARG A 213 -8.00 12.82 -15.95
N ILE A 214 -8.08 13.93 -15.21
CA ILE A 214 -8.57 13.93 -13.83
C ILE A 214 -10.03 13.47 -13.87
N THR A 215 -10.32 12.37 -13.18
CA THR A 215 -11.69 11.84 -13.06
C THR A 215 -12.51 12.72 -12.11
N HIS A 216 -13.83 12.77 -12.28
CA HIS A 216 -14.73 13.69 -11.55
C HIS A 216 -14.63 13.66 -10.02
N GLU A 217 -14.17 12.54 -9.44
CA GLU A 217 -13.94 12.42 -7.99
C GLU A 217 -12.76 13.27 -7.50
N ALA A 218 -11.70 13.40 -8.30
CA ALA A 218 -10.55 14.25 -7.97
C ALA A 218 -10.83 15.73 -8.29
N ASP A 219 -11.64 16.01 -9.32
CA ASP A 219 -12.10 17.38 -9.63
C ASP A 219 -12.82 18.01 -8.43
N GLY A 220 -13.65 17.24 -7.70
CA GLY A 220 -14.34 17.73 -6.51
C GLY A 220 -13.39 18.21 -5.41
N PHE A 221 -12.29 17.48 -5.18
CA PHE A 221 -11.26 17.86 -4.20
C PHE A 221 -10.53 19.14 -4.62
N PHE A 222 -10.08 19.22 -5.88
CA PHE A 222 -9.37 20.40 -6.37
C PHE A 222 -10.27 21.64 -6.47
N THR A 223 -11.53 21.46 -6.84
CA THR A 223 -12.54 22.54 -6.88
C THR A 223 -12.82 23.10 -5.49
N GLU A 224 -12.94 22.24 -4.47
CA GLU A 224 -13.15 22.68 -3.09
C GLU A 224 -11.90 23.35 -2.50
N LEU A 225 -10.70 22.85 -2.84
CA LEU A 225 -9.44 23.52 -2.47
C LEU A 225 -9.34 24.92 -3.09
N GLN A 226 -9.67 25.05 -4.37
CA GLN A 226 -9.65 26.32 -5.09
C GLN A 226 -10.72 27.31 -4.56
N ARG A 227 -11.90 26.79 -4.19
CA ARG A 227 -12.95 27.58 -3.52
C ARG A 227 -12.46 28.13 -2.18
N ARG A 228 -11.76 27.32 -1.39
CA ARG A 228 -11.22 27.73 -0.07
C ARG A 228 -10.03 28.67 -0.18
N SER A 229 -9.15 28.49 -1.16
CA SER A 229 -8.04 29.42 -1.39
C SER A 229 -8.55 30.80 -1.85
N GLY A 230 -9.57 30.83 -2.72
CA GLY A 230 -10.22 32.08 -3.14
C GLY A 230 -10.95 32.81 -2.00
N GLN A 231 -11.46 32.10 -1.00
CA GLN A 231 -12.08 32.71 0.19
C GLN A 231 -11.07 33.30 1.20
N HIS A 232 -9.79 32.95 1.12
CA HIS A 232 -8.75 33.45 2.02
C HIS A 232 -8.04 34.73 1.52
N GLU A 233 -8.19 35.10 0.25
CA GLU A 233 -7.63 36.34 -0.29
C GLU A 233 -8.45 37.60 0.07
N ASP A 234 -9.67 37.44 0.61
CA ASP A 234 -10.56 38.55 0.96
C ASP A 234 -10.42 39.08 2.39
N ILE A 235 -9.40 38.65 3.16
CA ILE A 235 -9.02 39.35 4.40
C ILE A 235 -7.93 40.35 4.05
N PRO A 236 -8.26 41.63 3.75
CA PRO A 236 -7.24 42.62 3.47
C PRO A 236 -6.30 42.70 4.67
N LEU A 237 -4.99 42.64 4.43
CA LEU A 237 -3.93 42.80 5.45
C LEU A 237 -4.10 44.08 6.29
N LYS A 238 -4.88 45.05 5.80
CA LYS A 238 -5.30 46.25 6.55
C LYS A 238 -6.16 45.95 7.79
N THR A 239 -6.86 44.83 7.82
CA THR A 239 -7.72 44.43 8.96
C THR A 239 -6.90 43.85 10.12
N LEU A 240 -5.74 43.25 9.83
CA LEU A 240 -4.81 42.69 10.83
C LEU A 240 -3.92 43.75 11.50
N TRP A 241 -3.85 44.97 10.95
CA TRP A 241 -3.04 46.08 11.46
C TRP A 241 -3.90 47.22 12.05
N ARG A 242 -4.84 46.91 12.95
CA ARG A 242 -5.40 47.97 13.82
C ARG A 242 -4.42 48.23 14.97
N PRO A 243 -3.78 49.41 15.04
CA PRO A 243 -2.94 49.75 16.19
C PRO A 243 -3.81 49.77 17.45
N ILE A 244 -3.37 49.02 18.47
CA ILE A 244 -3.99 48.97 19.79
C ILE A 244 -3.96 50.39 20.37
N ARG A 245 -5.08 51.12 20.27
CA ARG A 245 -5.26 52.37 21.02
C ARG A 245 -5.47 52.00 22.47
N ARG A 246 -4.45 52.22 23.30
CA ARG A 246 -4.59 52.18 24.76
C ARG A 246 -5.47 53.36 25.20
N PRO A 247 -6.53 53.14 26.00
CA PRO A 247 -7.21 54.24 26.67
C PRO A 247 -6.29 54.82 27.76
N LEU A 248 -6.26 56.15 27.83
CA LEU A 248 -5.69 56.94 28.93
C LEU A 248 -6.60 56.87 30.16
#